data_AF-A0A3R6J8H9-F1
#
_entry.id   AF-A0A3R6J8H9-F1
#
_cell.length_a   1.000
_cell.length_b   1.000
_cell.length_c   1.000
_cell.angle_alpha   90.00
_cell.angle_beta   90.00
_cell.angle_gamma   90.00
#
_symmetry.space_group_name_H-M   'P 1'
#
loop_
_entity.id
_entity.type
_entity.pdbx_description
1 polymer ?
#
loop_
_entity_poly.entity_id
_entity_poly.type
_entity_poly.pdbx_seq_one_letter_code
_entity_poly.pdbx_strand_id
1 'polypeptide(L)'
;MFHYFLQLNFATILISFFMLIFVNVNPVFQRKVIRLFSIAISSVLCLVIVDSIEYWCATLPYPTTLRVAVSIIGYALRPINICFVIILSCGNRVSQKFKKFIALPGILNTLIAPTALFSGVCFSYSDKNEFVRGPLGYSAFAASGFYLILLVILTNKLYKTEHTYESLIAIFIAVTNTIAVILEAFFHYDGLINTTGAVSIAFYYMYLTTQQFKRDPLTRALNRRYFYLDADHLMESKCLTAVISIDLNDLKRLNDENGHAAGDTALCTIVACIQNILPRGCHLYRTGGDEFMILCSRVSKDDVPALIDHMRRELSKTLYCCAIGFATPDADEDFEHICSIADAAMYANKKQLKGEDTIR
;
A
#
# COMPACT_ATOMS: atom_id res chain seq x y z
N MET A 1 -11.76 -19.32 33.55
CA MET A 1 -10.66 -19.45 32.56
C MET A 1 -11.17 -19.33 31.12
N PHE A 2 -12.06 -20.20 30.65
CA PHE A 2 -12.65 -20.09 29.29
C PHE A 2 -13.40 -18.77 29.05
N HIS A 3 -14.19 -18.29 30.02
CA HIS A 3 -14.88 -17.00 29.92
C HIS A 3 -13.91 -15.81 29.81
N TYR A 4 -12.83 -15.81 30.58
CA TYR A 4 -11.79 -14.77 30.51
C TYR A 4 -11.03 -14.82 29.19
N PHE A 5 -10.67 -16.01 28.72
CA PHE A 5 -10.06 -16.22 27.40
C PHE A 5 -10.94 -15.68 26.27
N LEU A 6 -12.23 -16.04 26.30
CA LEU A 6 -13.19 -15.57 25.30
C LEU A 6 -13.28 -14.05 25.37
N GLN A 7 -13.46 -13.47 26.55
CA GLN A 7 -13.56 -12.02 26.73
C GLN A 7 -12.32 -11.28 26.22
N LEU A 8 -11.12 -11.81 26.46
CA LEU A 8 -9.85 -11.20 26.04
C LEU A 8 -9.66 -11.27 24.52
N ASN A 9 -10.00 -12.40 23.90
CA ASN A 9 -9.67 -12.67 22.49
C ASN A 9 -10.85 -12.54 21.53
N PHE A 10 -12.08 -12.32 22.01
CA PHE A 10 -13.30 -12.31 21.20
C PHE A 10 -13.19 -11.36 20.01
N ALA A 11 -12.77 -10.11 20.26
CA ALA A 11 -12.62 -9.11 19.20
C ALA A 11 -11.59 -9.55 18.15
N THR A 12 -10.42 -10.03 18.58
CA THR A 12 -9.36 -10.50 17.68
C THR A 12 -9.82 -11.67 16.81
N ILE A 13 -10.48 -12.66 17.41
CA ILE A 13 -11.01 -13.83 16.71
C ILE A 13 -12.06 -13.40 15.69
N LEU A 14 -13.01 -12.54 16.10
CA LEU A 14 -14.09 -12.07 15.25
C LEU A 14 -13.56 -11.30 14.04
N ILE A 15 -12.68 -10.32 14.27
CA ILE A 15 -12.05 -9.53 13.21
C ILE A 15 -11.29 -10.44 12.25
N SER A 16 -10.45 -11.33 12.78
CA SER A 16 -9.62 -12.22 11.95
C SER A 16 -10.47 -13.19 11.12
N PHE A 17 -11.54 -13.74 11.69
CA PHE A 17 -12.46 -14.63 10.99
C PHE A 17 -13.17 -13.93 9.82
N PHE A 18 -13.77 -12.76 10.06
CA PHE A 18 -14.41 -11.98 9.00
C PHE A 18 -13.40 -11.53 7.95
N MET A 19 -12.22 -11.07 8.36
CA MET A 19 -11.16 -10.68 7.45
C MET A 19 -10.72 -11.83 6.54
N LEU A 20 -10.64 -13.06 7.06
CA LEU A 20 -10.32 -14.23 6.25
C LEU A 20 -11.39 -14.47 5.18
N ILE A 21 -12.67 -14.33 5.51
CA ILE A 21 -13.77 -14.41 4.53
C ILE A 21 -13.61 -13.29 3.49
N PHE A 22 -13.56 -12.03 3.91
CA PHE A 22 -13.49 -10.86 3.02
C PHE A 22 -12.29 -10.91 2.07
N VAL A 23 -11.13 -11.36 2.54
CA VAL A 23 -9.93 -11.48 1.71
C VAL A 23 -10.11 -12.56 0.64
N ASN A 24 -10.69 -13.71 0.98
CA ASN A 24 -10.81 -14.84 0.05
C ASN A 24 -11.97 -14.69 -0.95
N VAL A 25 -12.98 -13.86 -0.65
CA VAL A 25 -14.07 -13.56 -1.59
C VAL A 25 -13.80 -12.32 -2.45
N ASN A 26 -12.75 -11.54 -2.17
CA ASN A 26 -12.46 -10.31 -2.92
C ASN A 26 -11.94 -10.64 -4.33
N PRO A 27 -12.67 -10.27 -5.41
CA PRO A 27 -12.29 -10.62 -6.78
C PRO A 27 -11.20 -9.71 -7.36
N VAL A 28 -10.91 -8.59 -6.70
CA VAL A 28 -10.03 -7.53 -7.22
C VAL A 28 -8.55 -7.81 -6.91
N PHE A 29 -8.28 -8.51 -5.81
CA PHE A 29 -6.91 -8.85 -5.45
C PHE A 29 -6.37 -10.07 -6.22
N GLN A 30 -5.11 -9.97 -6.64
CA GLN A 30 -4.40 -11.12 -7.20
C GLN A 30 -4.26 -12.23 -6.15
N ARG A 31 -4.30 -13.50 -6.57
CA ARG A 31 -4.16 -14.69 -5.69
C ARG A 31 -2.94 -14.61 -4.75
N LYS A 32 -1.84 -14.00 -5.20
CA LYS A 32 -0.64 -13.80 -4.38
C LYS A 32 -0.89 -12.86 -3.19
N VAL A 33 -1.62 -11.76 -3.40
CA VAL A 33 -1.97 -10.79 -2.35
C VAL A 33 -2.96 -11.42 -1.37
N ILE A 34 -3.99 -12.11 -1.87
CA ILE A 34 -4.95 -12.87 -1.06
C ILE A 34 -4.21 -13.87 -0.16
N ARG A 35 -3.28 -14.67 -0.72
CA ARG A 35 -2.49 -15.63 0.05
C ARG A 35 -1.69 -14.97 1.16
N LEU A 36 -1.04 -13.84 0.88
CA LEU A 36 -0.25 -13.12 1.89
C LEU A 36 -1.13 -12.58 3.04
N PHE A 37 -2.29 -12.02 2.74
CA PHE A 37 -3.26 -11.62 3.76
C PHE A 37 -3.76 -12.83 4.57
N SER A 38 -4.15 -13.92 3.92
CA SER A 38 -4.60 -15.14 4.60
C SER A 38 -3.54 -15.67 5.56
N ILE A 39 -2.26 -15.70 5.14
CA ILE A 39 -1.15 -16.11 6.01
C ILE A 39 -1.05 -15.18 7.23
N ALA A 40 -1.07 -13.86 7.03
CA ALA A 40 -0.97 -12.88 8.10
C ALA A 40 -2.14 -12.94 9.09
N ILE A 41 -3.37 -13.20 8.60
CA ILE A 41 -4.56 -13.36 9.44
C ILE A 41 -4.49 -14.68 10.21
N SER A 42 -4.11 -15.77 9.55
CA SER A 42 -3.94 -17.07 10.19
C SER A 42 -2.84 -17.06 11.25
N SER A 43 -1.75 -16.30 11.07
CA SER A 43 -0.71 -16.16 12.08
C SER A 43 -1.16 -15.33 13.28
N VAL A 44 -2.06 -14.35 13.12
CA VAL A 44 -2.71 -13.67 14.26
C VAL A 44 -3.63 -14.62 15.02
N LEU A 45 -4.44 -15.45 14.33
CA LEU A 45 -5.24 -16.49 14.98
C LEU A 45 -4.36 -17.52 15.71
N CYS A 46 -3.21 -17.87 15.13
CA CYS A 46 -2.24 -18.75 15.77
C CYS A 46 -1.67 -18.11 17.05
N LEU A 47 -1.35 -16.81 17.04
CA LEU A 47 -0.93 -16.09 18.25
C LEU A 47 -2.00 -16.11 19.34
N VAL A 48 -3.27 -15.91 18.99
CA VAL A 48 -4.37 -16.02 19.97
C VAL A 48 -4.38 -17.38 20.66
N ILE A 49 -4.24 -18.47 19.90
CA ILE A 49 -4.19 -19.83 20.45
C ILE A 49 -2.94 -20.00 21.33
N VAL A 50 -1.78 -19.59 20.84
CA VAL A 50 -0.48 -19.70 21.50
C VAL A 50 -0.46 -18.95 22.84
N ASP A 51 -0.85 -17.67 22.84
CA ASP A 51 -0.88 -16.84 24.05
C ASP A 51 -1.87 -17.39 25.08
N SER A 52 -2.93 -18.06 24.62
CA SER A 52 -3.94 -18.63 25.52
C SER A 52 -3.49 -19.94 26.16
N ILE A 53 -2.75 -20.76 25.43
CA ILE A 53 -2.08 -21.94 26.00
C ILE A 53 -0.96 -21.49 26.96
N GLU A 54 -0.22 -20.43 26.60
CA GLU A 54 0.81 -19.85 27.47
C GLU A 54 0.20 -19.36 28.79
N TYR A 55 -0.85 -18.55 28.72
CA TYR A 55 -1.56 -18.04 29.89
C TYR A 55 -2.11 -19.17 30.76
N TRP A 56 -2.68 -20.21 30.15
CA TRP A 56 -3.10 -21.39 30.89
C TRP A 56 -1.94 -22.06 31.61
N CYS A 57 -0.83 -22.30 30.91
CA CYS A 57 0.36 -22.89 31.51
C CYS A 57 0.96 -22.01 32.61
N ALA A 58 0.79 -20.68 32.54
CA ALA A 58 1.23 -19.75 33.58
C ALA A 58 0.46 -19.92 34.90
N THR A 59 -0.76 -20.46 34.86
CA THR A 59 -1.55 -20.75 36.08
C THR A 59 -1.09 -22.01 36.83
N LEU A 60 -0.22 -22.83 36.23
CA LEU A 60 0.31 -24.03 36.86
C LEU A 60 1.43 -23.66 37.86
N PRO A 61 1.60 -24.43 38.94
CA PRO A 61 2.61 -24.12 39.96
C PRO A 61 4.05 -24.48 39.54
N TYR A 62 4.23 -25.12 38.38
CA TYR A 62 5.53 -25.57 37.85
C TYR A 62 5.66 -25.24 36.36
N PRO A 63 6.89 -25.01 35.86
CA PRO A 63 7.13 -24.79 34.44
C PRO A 63 6.87 -26.06 33.63
N THR A 64 6.28 -25.89 32.44
CA THR A 64 6.02 -27.00 31.50
C THR A 64 6.77 -26.80 30.20
N THR A 65 7.17 -27.91 29.58
CA THR A 65 7.78 -27.90 28.23
C THR A 65 6.82 -27.33 27.19
N LEU A 66 5.51 -27.55 27.37
CA LEU A 66 4.47 -26.96 26.55
C LEU A 66 4.51 -25.42 26.61
N ARG A 67 4.62 -24.83 27.81
CA ARG A 67 4.74 -23.37 27.98
C ARG A 67 5.92 -22.82 27.20
N VAL A 68 7.09 -23.44 27.34
CA VAL A 68 8.30 -23.04 26.61
C VAL A 68 8.06 -23.11 25.10
N ALA A 69 7.51 -24.22 24.60
CA ALA A 69 7.24 -24.41 23.18
C ALA A 69 6.29 -23.34 22.61
N VAL A 70 5.18 -23.04 23.30
CA VAL A 70 4.23 -22.02 22.82
C VAL A 70 4.83 -20.61 22.93
N SER A 71 5.59 -20.30 23.98
CA SER A 71 6.28 -19.01 24.09
C SER A 71 7.30 -18.80 22.98
N ILE A 72 8.02 -19.84 22.54
CA ILE A 72 8.93 -19.78 21.38
C ILE A 72 8.15 -19.39 20.12
N ILE A 73 7.01 -20.03 19.88
CA ILE A 73 6.14 -19.73 18.73
C ILE A 73 5.65 -18.28 18.81
N GLY A 74 5.20 -17.83 19.99
CA GLY A 74 4.74 -16.46 20.21
C GLY A 74 5.83 -15.42 19.93
N TYR A 75 7.03 -15.65 20.47
CA TYR A 75 8.20 -14.82 20.23
C TYR A 75 8.54 -14.73 18.74
N ALA A 76 8.48 -15.84 17.99
CA ALA A 76 8.77 -15.87 16.56
C ALA A 76 7.71 -15.12 15.73
N LEU A 77 6.42 -15.35 16.01
CA LEU A 77 5.31 -14.85 15.19
C LEU A 77 5.05 -13.34 15.33
N ARG A 78 5.23 -12.75 16.51
CA ARG A 78 4.94 -11.32 16.77
C ARG A 78 5.63 -10.37 15.77
N PRO A 79 6.97 -10.38 15.59
CA PRO A 79 7.63 -9.51 14.61
C PRO A 79 7.31 -9.90 13.15
N ILE A 80 7.07 -11.19 12.87
CA ILE A 80 6.72 -11.68 11.53
C ILE A 80 5.39 -11.09 11.06
N ASN A 81 4.39 -10.94 11.94
CA ASN A 81 3.10 -10.36 11.59
C ASN A 81 3.22 -8.92 11.09
N ILE A 82 4.02 -8.09 11.75
CA ILE A 82 4.27 -6.71 11.30
C ILE A 82 5.08 -6.71 10.00
N CYS A 83 6.05 -7.63 9.86
CA CYS A 83 6.81 -7.80 8.61
C CYS A 83 5.89 -8.12 7.42
N PHE A 84 4.85 -8.95 7.59
CA PHE A 84 3.89 -9.24 6.52
C PHE A 84 3.15 -7.98 6.04
N VAL A 85 2.71 -7.13 6.97
CA VAL A 85 2.07 -5.84 6.63
C VAL A 85 3.00 -4.96 5.80
N ILE A 86 4.30 -4.91 6.15
CA ILE A 86 5.30 -4.15 5.39
C ILE A 86 5.52 -4.74 3.99
N ILE A 87 5.63 -6.07 3.88
CA ILE A 87 5.82 -6.73 2.58
C ILE A 87 4.61 -6.49 1.67
N LEU A 88 3.40 -6.54 2.24
CA LEU A 88 2.16 -6.16 1.55
C LEU A 88 2.16 -4.68 1.15
N SER A 89 2.63 -3.78 2.02
CA SER A 89 2.81 -2.32 1.77
C SER A 89 3.74 -2.01 0.64
N CYS A 90 4.85 -2.74 0.56
CA CYS A 90 5.83 -2.53 -0.48
C CYS A 90 5.36 -3.08 -1.84
N GLY A 91 4.52 -4.11 -1.86
CA GLY A 91 4.03 -4.74 -3.09
C GLY A 91 5.19 -5.05 -4.04
N ASN A 92 5.07 -4.70 -5.32
CA ASN A 92 6.15 -4.82 -6.31
C ASN A 92 7.03 -3.56 -6.44
N ARG A 93 6.82 -2.54 -5.60
CA ARG A 93 7.51 -1.24 -5.70
C ARG A 93 8.94 -1.26 -5.18
N VAL A 94 9.30 -2.30 -4.42
CA VAL A 94 10.66 -2.52 -3.91
C VAL A 94 11.25 -3.80 -4.49
N SER A 95 12.57 -3.81 -4.65
CA SER A 95 13.29 -4.97 -5.19
C SER A 95 13.14 -6.20 -4.30
N GLN A 96 13.27 -7.39 -4.89
CA GLN A 96 13.24 -8.65 -4.13
C GLN A 96 14.38 -8.75 -3.12
N LYS A 97 15.56 -8.18 -3.44
CA LYS A 97 16.68 -8.08 -2.50
C LYS A 97 16.30 -7.28 -1.25
N PHE A 98 15.59 -6.16 -1.44
CA PHE A 98 15.14 -5.33 -0.32
C PHE A 98 14.10 -6.06 0.53
N LYS A 99 13.16 -6.83 -0.06
CA LYS A 99 12.21 -7.65 0.73
C LYS A 99 12.91 -8.70 1.59
N LYS A 100 13.97 -9.34 1.07
CA LYS A 100 14.78 -10.28 1.85
C LYS A 100 15.48 -9.59 3.02
N PHE A 101 15.98 -8.38 2.82
CA PHE A 101 16.53 -7.55 3.89
C PHE A 101 15.49 -7.22 4.96
N ILE A 102 14.27 -6.84 4.57
CA ILE A 102 13.17 -6.61 5.51
C ILE A 102 12.86 -7.89 6.31
N ALA A 103 12.90 -9.08 5.71
CA ALA A 103 12.62 -10.31 6.45
C ALA A 103 13.69 -10.70 7.50
N LEU A 104 14.91 -10.13 7.44
CA LEU A 104 16.04 -10.57 8.23
C LEU A 104 15.83 -10.45 9.76
N PRO A 105 15.35 -9.32 10.34
CA PRO A 105 15.09 -9.25 11.78
C PRO A 105 14.12 -10.31 12.31
N GLY A 106 13.06 -10.61 11.55
CA GLY A 106 12.10 -11.68 11.88
C GLY A 106 12.71 -13.08 11.82
N ILE A 107 13.59 -13.34 10.85
CA ILE A 107 14.34 -14.60 10.75
C ILE A 107 15.30 -14.74 11.94
N LEU A 108 16.09 -13.70 12.24
CA LEU A 108 17.01 -13.72 13.38
C LEU A 108 16.27 -13.97 14.69
N ASN A 109 15.13 -13.33 14.90
CA ASN A 109 14.33 -13.54 16.09
C ASN A 109 13.75 -14.97 16.18
N THR A 110 13.35 -15.55 15.04
CA THR A 110 12.92 -16.97 14.97
C THR A 110 14.05 -17.94 15.29
N LEU A 111 15.31 -17.57 15.06
CA LEU A 111 16.49 -18.35 15.46
C LEU A 111 16.86 -18.16 16.93
N ILE A 112 16.64 -16.96 17.48
CA ILE A 112 16.89 -16.65 18.89
C ILE A 112 15.86 -17.34 19.79
N ALA A 113 14.58 -17.36 19.42
CA ALA A 113 13.52 -17.86 20.30
C ALA A 113 13.75 -19.31 20.81
N PRO A 114 14.12 -20.29 19.96
CA PRO A 114 14.38 -21.67 20.39
C PRO A 114 15.56 -21.83 21.36
N THR A 115 16.44 -20.83 21.49
CA THR A 115 17.55 -20.91 22.47
C THR A 115 17.05 -21.11 23.89
N ALA A 116 15.80 -20.71 24.19
CA ALA A 116 15.10 -20.95 25.46
C ALA A 116 14.97 -22.44 25.84
N LEU A 117 15.06 -23.38 24.88
CA LEU A 117 15.00 -24.82 25.16
C LEU A 117 16.27 -25.34 25.84
N PHE A 118 17.42 -24.69 25.61
CA PHE A 118 18.72 -25.19 26.03
C PHE A 118 19.50 -24.16 26.87
N SER A 119 19.11 -22.89 26.82
CA SER A 119 19.79 -21.78 27.46
C SER A 119 18.82 -20.66 27.83
N GLY A 120 19.04 -19.96 28.95
CA GLY A 120 18.24 -18.78 29.34
C GLY A 120 18.55 -17.51 28.52
N VAL A 121 19.10 -17.63 27.31
CA VAL A 121 19.58 -16.49 26.51
C VAL A 121 18.42 -15.63 26.00
N CYS A 122 17.36 -16.26 25.50
CA CYS A 122 16.13 -15.56 25.08
C CYS A 122 15.22 -15.33 26.30
N PHE A 123 14.74 -16.40 26.90
CA PHE A 123 13.96 -16.38 28.14
C PHE A 123 14.06 -17.74 28.83
N SER A 124 13.64 -17.80 30.08
CA SER A 124 13.48 -19.01 30.86
C SER A 124 12.30 -18.86 31.83
N TYR A 125 11.96 -19.94 32.53
CA TYR A 125 10.99 -19.92 33.61
C TYR A 125 11.67 -20.33 34.91
N SER A 126 11.36 -19.63 36.00
CA SER A 126 11.83 -20.02 37.33
C SER A 126 11.15 -21.29 37.82
N ASP A 127 11.64 -21.87 38.91
CA ASP A 127 11.01 -23.05 39.55
C ASP A 127 9.57 -22.76 40.01
N LYS A 128 9.24 -21.49 40.26
CA LYS A 128 7.89 -21.01 40.59
C LYS A 128 7.04 -20.71 39.36
N ASN A 129 7.50 -21.10 38.17
CA ASN A 129 6.86 -20.82 36.89
C ASN A 129 6.75 -19.31 36.58
N GLU A 130 7.65 -18.48 37.11
CA GLU A 130 7.68 -17.04 36.78
C GLU A 130 8.52 -16.82 35.52
N PHE A 131 8.07 -15.92 34.64
CA PHE A 131 8.80 -15.60 33.41
C PHE A 131 10.08 -14.82 33.73
N VAL A 132 11.23 -15.34 33.29
CA VAL A 132 12.54 -14.70 33.45
C VAL A 132 13.08 -14.34 32.08
N ARG A 133 13.36 -13.06 31.86
CA ARG A 133 13.84 -12.55 30.58
C ARG A 133 15.36 -12.69 30.48
N GLY A 134 15.84 -13.27 29.38
CA GLY A 134 17.26 -13.38 29.09
C GLY A 134 17.85 -12.12 28.44
N PRO A 135 19.18 -12.06 28.22
CA PRO A 135 19.85 -10.94 27.57
C PRO A 135 19.30 -10.60 26.17
N LEU A 136 18.89 -11.61 25.40
CA LEU A 136 18.27 -11.42 24.08
C LEU A 136 16.73 -11.47 24.14
N GLY A 137 16.12 -11.49 25.32
CA GLY A 137 14.65 -11.57 25.47
C GLY A 137 13.88 -10.33 24.98
N TYR A 138 14.58 -9.25 24.65
CA TYR A 138 14.01 -8.06 24.01
C TYR A 138 14.09 -8.07 22.47
N SER A 139 14.68 -9.10 21.86
CA SER A 139 14.87 -9.18 20.40
C SER A 139 13.55 -9.07 19.62
N ALA A 140 12.48 -9.69 20.12
CA ALA A 140 11.17 -9.66 19.47
C ALA A 140 10.57 -8.24 19.49
N PHE A 141 10.75 -7.50 20.58
CA PHE A 141 10.30 -6.12 20.72
C PHE A 141 11.12 -5.18 19.84
N ALA A 142 12.45 -5.35 19.81
CA ALA A 142 13.34 -4.58 18.95
C ALA A 142 13.02 -4.80 17.46
N ALA A 143 12.82 -6.05 17.03
CA ALA A 143 12.42 -6.37 15.66
C ALA A 143 11.06 -5.77 15.31
N SER A 144 10.08 -5.86 16.22
CA SER A 144 8.74 -5.28 16.03
C SER A 144 8.79 -3.75 15.92
N GLY A 145 9.53 -3.08 16.81
CA GLY A 145 9.73 -1.63 16.76
C GLY A 145 10.44 -1.16 15.49
N PHE A 146 11.48 -1.88 15.06
CA PHE A 146 12.13 -1.65 13.77
C PHE A 146 11.13 -1.73 12.61
N TYR A 147 10.26 -2.74 12.62
CA TYR A 147 9.22 -2.89 11.60
C TYR A 147 8.20 -1.76 11.60
N LEU A 148 7.70 -1.33 12.77
CA LEU A 148 6.76 -0.20 12.84
C LEU A 148 7.37 1.10 12.32
N ILE A 149 8.63 1.39 12.69
CA ILE A 149 9.35 2.57 12.18
C ILE A 149 9.53 2.47 10.66
N LEU A 150 9.94 1.30 10.17
CA LEU A 150 10.15 1.08 8.75
C LEU A 150 8.84 1.19 7.95
N LEU A 151 7.71 0.74 8.50
CA LEU A 151 6.38 0.89 7.88
C LEU A 151 6.06 2.36 7.62
N VAL A 152 6.28 3.24 8.61
CA VAL A 152 6.02 4.68 8.49
C VAL A 152 6.96 5.31 7.46
N ILE A 153 8.26 5.02 7.53
CA ILE A 153 9.26 5.57 6.60
C ILE A 153 8.95 5.14 5.15
N LEU A 154 8.67 3.85 4.94
CA LEU A 154 8.40 3.33 3.59
C LEU A 154 7.08 3.86 3.04
N THR A 155 6.04 3.95 3.85
CA THR A 155 4.76 4.54 3.42
C THR A 155 4.98 6.00 3.02
N ASN A 156 5.60 6.80 3.89
CA ASN A 156 5.88 8.21 3.58
C ASN A 156 6.75 8.38 2.32
N LYS A 157 7.74 7.50 2.11
CA LYS A 157 8.63 7.56 0.94
C LYS A 157 7.93 7.11 -0.35
N LEU A 158 7.12 6.06 -0.28
CA LEU A 158 6.38 5.52 -1.43
C LEU A 158 5.19 6.38 -1.83
N TYR A 159 4.61 7.13 -0.88
CA TYR A 159 3.41 7.95 -1.08
C TYR A 159 3.70 9.46 -0.92
N LYS A 160 4.94 9.88 -1.18
CA LYS A 160 5.36 11.27 -1.02
C LYS A 160 4.43 12.21 -1.81
N THR A 161 3.92 13.20 -1.09
CA THR A 161 3.45 14.53 -1.55
C THR A 161 2.05 14.74 -2.15
N GLU A 162 1.17 13.75 -2.28
CA GLU A 162 -0.19 13.99 -2.85
C GLU A 162 -1.28 13.08 -2.22
N HIS A 163 -0.89 12.25 -1.25
CA HIS A 163 -1.68 11.13 -0.72
C HIS A 163 -1.52 11.09 0.82
N THR A 164 -2.09 12.10 1.48
CA THR A 164 -1.96 12.35 2.94
C THR A 164 -2.63 11.26 3.77
N TYR A 165 -3.79 10.77 3.34
CA TYR A 165 -4.57 9.75 4.05
C TYR A 165 -3.82 8.42 4.21
N GLU A 166 -3.03 8.06 3.21
CA GLU A 166 -2.26 6.83 3.16
C GLU A 166 -1.15 6.80 4.21
N SER A 167 -0.46 7.93 4.35
CA SER A 167 0.57 8.12 5.36
C SER A 167 -0.05 8.15 6.77
N LEU A 168 -1.23 8.76 6.92
CA LEU A 168 -1.97 8.80 8.18
C LEU A 168 -2.38 7.39 8.65
N ILE A 169 -2.84 6.51 7.77
CA ILE A 169 -3.20 5.13 8.12
C ILE A 169 -1.96 4.37 8.64
N ALA A 170 -0.82 4.48 7.97
CA ALA A 170 0.41 3.81 8.42
C ALA A 170 0.91 4.37 9.77
N ILE A 171 0.83 5.68 9.96
CA ILE A 171 1.16 6.33 11.24
C ILE A 171 0.22 5.83 12.34
N PHE A 172 -1.09 5.76 12.08
CA PHE A 172 -2.07 5.28 13.04
C PHE A 172 -1.82 3.82 13.44
N ILE A 173 -1.52 2.95 12.47
CA ILE A 173 -1.10 1.57 12.72
C ILE A 173 0.15 1.54 13.61
N ALA A 174 1.18 2.33 13.29
CA ALA A 174 2.41 2.35 14.06
C ALA A 174 2.20 2.84 15.50
N VAL A 175 1.44 3.92 15.69
CA VAL A 175 1.15 4.50 17.00
C VAL A 175 0.34 3.54 17.86
N THR A 176 -0.76 3.00 17.32
CA THR A 176 -1.64 2.09 18.08
C THR A 176 -0.93 0.81 18.51
N ASN A 177 -0.11 0.20 17.64
CA ASN A 177 0.70 -0.98 18.04
C ASN A 177 1.79 -0.61 19.05
N THR A 178 2.40 0.57 18.93
CA THR A 178 3.40 1.02 19.92
C THR A 178 2.76 1.21 21.30
N ILE A 179 1.58 1.82 21.35
CA ILE A 179 0.80 1.98 22.59
C ILE A 179 0.45 0.61 23.17
N ALA A 180 -0.05 -0.33 22.36
CA ALA A 180 -0.37 -1.69 22.82
C ALA A 180 0.86 -2.40 23.40
N VAL A 181 2.02 -2.28 22.75
CA VAL A 181 3.29 -2.84 23.26
C VAL A 181 3.68 -2.23 24.61
N ILE A 182 3.54 -0.91 24.77
CA ILE A 182 3.86 -0.23 26.03
C ILE A 182 2.89 -0.67 27.14
N LEU A 183 1.59 -0.73 26.84
CA LEU A 183 0.57 -1.15 27.80
C LEU A 183 0.75 -2.60 28.25
N GLU A 184 1.08 -3.52 27.34
CA GLU A 184 1.40 -4.90 27.69
C GLU A 184 2.70 -5.00 28.49
N ALA A 185 3.75 -4.29 28.08
CA ALA A 185 5.08 -4.43 28.68
C ALA A 185 5.19 -3.80 30.08
N PHE A 186 4.52 -2.67 30.31
CA PHE A 186 4.69 -1.88 31.54
C PHE A 186 3.47 -1.89 32.47
N PHE A 187 2.28 -2.18 31.94
CA PHE A 187 1.03 -2.08 32.69
C PHE A 187 0.24 -3.40 32.75
N HIS A 188 0.77 -4.48 32.17
CA HIS A 188 0.18 -5.82 32.21
C HIS A 188 -1.25 -5.91 31.65
N TYR A 189 -1.55 -5.11 30.62
CA TYR A 189 -2.81 -5.23 29.86
C TYR A 189 -2.69 -6.30 28.77
N ASP A 190 -3.04 -7.55 29.09
CA ASP A 190 -2.90 -8.68 28.16
C ASP A 190 -3.76 -8.55 26.89
N GLY A 191 -3.30 -9.16 25.80
CA GLY A 191 -4.08 -9.38 24.57
C GLY A 191 -4.22 -8.19 23.61
N LEU A 192 -3.76 -6.99 23.99
CA LEU A 192 -3.85 -5.78 23.17
C LEU A 192 -3.10 -5.89 21.85
N ILE A 193 -1.90 -6.46 21.82
CA ILE A 193 -1.06 -6.62 20.63
C ILE A 193 -1.76 -7.48 19.58
N ASN A 194 -2.45 -8.55 20.00
CA ASN A 194 -3.19 -9.41 19.08
C ASN A 194 -4.37 -8.66 18.46
N THR A 195 -5.10 -7.89 19.28
CA THR A 195 -6.22 -7.07 18.79
C THR A 195 -5.74 -5.96 17.87
N THR A 196 -4.71 -5.19 18.24
CA THR A 196 -4.16 -4.15 17.36
C THR A 196 -3.58 -4.73 16.09
N GLY A 197 -2.97 -5.92 16.13
CA GLY A 197 -2.50 -6.64 14.96
C GLY A 197 -3.64 -6.98 13.98
N ALA A 198 -4.74 -7.57 14.48
CA ALA A 198 -5.91 -7.87 13.66
C ALA A 198 -6.54 -6.61 13.05
N VAL A 199 -6.71 -5.55 13.86
CA VAL A 199 -7.21 -4.24 13.41
C VAL A 199 -6.29 -3.65 12.34
N SER A 200 -4.98 -3.72 12.52
CA SER A 200 -3.99 -3.20 11.57
C SER A 200 -4.10 -3.89 10.21
N ILE A 201 -4.26 -5.22 10.19
CA ILE A 201 -4.47 -5.97 8.95
C ILE A 201 -5.78 -5.54 8.27
N ALA A 202 -6.85 -5.36 9.03
CA ALA A 202 -8.15 -4.93 8.51
C ALA A 202 -8.11 -3.52 7.89
N PHE A 203 -7.53 -2.55 8.60
CA PHE A 203 -7.34 -1.20 8.07
C PHE A 203 -6.41 -1.19 6.85
N TYR A 204 -5.37 -2.00 6.87
CA TYR A 204 -4.45 -2.11 5.74
C TYR A 204 -5.11 -2.77 4.51
N TYR A 205 -6.01 -3.73 4.70
CA TYR A 205 -6.86 -4.28 3.63
C TYR A 205 -7.82 -3.24 3.06
N MET A 206 -8.51 -2.50 3.92
CA MET A 206 -9.40 -1.40 3.51
C MET A 206 -8.65 -0.36 2.69
N TYR A 207 -7.44 -0.03 3.15
CA TYR A 207 -6.53 0.86 2.48
C TYR A 207 -6.18 0.38 1.06
N LEU A 208 -5.69 -0.86 0.92
CA LEU A 208 -5.34 -1.40 -0.40
C LEU A 208 -6.55 -1.48 -1.35
N THR A 209 -7.72 -1.79 -0.81
CA THR A 209 -8.97 -1.84 -1.57
C THR A 209 -9.32 -0.44 -2.09
N THR A 210 -9.20 0.58 -1.24
CA THR A 210 -9.41 1.99 -1.64
C THR A 210 -8.44 2.41 -2.75
N GLN A 211 -7.17 1.99 -2.67
CA GLN A 211 -6.17 2.28 -3.72
C GLN A 211 -6.52 1.68 -5.08
N GLN A 212 -7.15 0.50 -5.10
CA GLN A 212 -7.60 -0.11 -6.35
C GLN A 212 -8.77 0.67 -6.96
N PHE A 213 -9.67 1.19 -6.12
CA PHE A 213 -10.79 2.03 -6.59
C PHE A 213 -10.38 3.41 -7.08
N LYS A 214 -9.15 3.88 -6.80
CA LYS A 214 -8.64 5.14 -7.37
C LYS A 214 -8.19 5.02 -8.82
N ARG A 215 -7.93 3.80 -9.29
CA ARG A 215 -7.21 3.55 -10.54
C ARG A 215 -8.10 2.89 -11.59
N ASP A 216 -7.82 3.20 -12.84
CA ASP A 216 -8.35 2.47 -13.99
C ASP A 216 -7.83 1.01 -13.98
N PRO A 217 -8.71 0.00 -14.11
CA PRO A 217 -8.32 -1.41 -14.00
C PRO A 217 -7.35 -1.87 -15.11
N LEU A 218 -7.44 -1.28 -16.30
CA LEU A 218 -6.60 -1.61 -17.45
C LEU A 218 -5.22 -0.93 -17.33
N THR A 219 -5.21 0.40 -17.33
CA THR A 219 -3.99 1.19 -17.48
C THR A 219 -3.28 1.51 -16.17
N ARG A 220 -3.97 1.38 -15.02
CA ARG A 220 -3.51 1.79 -13.69
C ARG A 220 -3.27 3.29 -13.52
N ALA A 221 -3.60 4.13 -14.51
CA ALA A 221 -3.76 5.57 -14.32
C ALA A 221 -4.85 5.86 -13.27
N LEU A 222 -4.90 7.07 -12.71
CA LEU A 222 -6.02 7.46 -11.87
C LEU A 222 -7.30 7.49 -12.72
N ASN A 223 -8.46 7.21 -12.13
CA ASN A 223 -9.71 7.19 -12.88
C ASN A 223 -10.38 8.57 -12.91
N ARG A 224 -11.38 8.71 -13.80
CA ARG A 224 -12.19 9.92 -13.96
C ARG A 224 -12.75 10.48 -12.66
N ARG A 225 -13.16 9.63 -11.71
CA ARG A 225 -13.69 10.10 -10.43
C ARG A 225 -12.64 10.88 -9.63
N TYR A 226 -11.41 10.38 -9.60
CA TYR A 226 -10.32 11.04 -8.90
C TYR A 226 -9.80 12.27 -9.62
N PHE A 227 -9.96 12.36 -10.95
CA PHE A 227 -9.67 13.58 -11.69
C PHE A 227 -10.45 14.78 -11.16
N TYR A 228 -11.78 14.66 -11.00
CA TYR A 228 -12.59 15.77 -10.46
C TYR A 228 -12.31 16.05 -8.99
N LEU A 229 -12.14 15.01 -8.16
CA LEU A 229 -11.83 15.21 -6.73
C LEU A 229 -10.50 15.94 -6.51
N ASP A 230 -9.47 15.57 -7.27
CA ASP A 230 -8.16 16.22 -7.17
C ASP A 230 -8.21 17.63 -7.78
N ALA A 231 -8.98 17.83 -8.86
CA ALA A 231 -9.20 19.14 -9.46
C ALA A 231 -9.86 20.12 -8.47
N ASP A 232 -10.97 19.74 -7.85
CA ASP A 232 -11.67 20.55 -6.86
C ASP A 232 -10.70 20.99 -5.74
N HIS A 233 -9.93 20.05 -5.21
CA HIS A 233 -8.94 20.34 -4.17
C HIS A 233 -7.84 21.30 -4.62
N LEU A 234 -7.31 21.12 -5.84
CA LEU A 234 -6.25 21.97 -6.39
C LEU A 234 -6.76 23.39 -6.72
N MET A 235 -8.03 23.51 -7.13
CA MET A 235 -8.69 24.79 -7.37
C MET A 235 -8.93 25.54 -6.05
N GLU A 236 -9.51 24.89 -5.04
CA GLU A 236 -9.75 25.47 -3.71
C GLU A 236 -8.44 25.95 -3.06
N SER A 237 -7.37 25.16 -3.18
CA SER A 237 -6.05 25.48 -2.63
C SER A 237 -5.23 26.44 -3.50
N LYS A 238 -5.76 26.86 -4.66
CA LYS A 238 -5.07 27.69 -5.66
C LYS A 238 -3.68 27.15 -6.06
N CYS A 239 -3.57 25.82 -6.10
CA CYS A 239 -2.33 25.11 -6.41
C CYS A 239 -2.30 24.55 -7.84
N LEU A 240 -3.42 24.54 -8.57
CA LEU A 240 -3.44 24.10 -9.97
C LEU A 240 -2.57 25.02 -10.85
N THR A 241 -1.63 24.45 -11.60
CA THR A 241 -0.75 25.20 -12.52
C THR A 241 -1.00 24.88 -13.98
N ALA A 242 -1.52 23.70 -14.31
CA ALA A 242 -1.96 23.36 -15.66
C ALA A 242 -2.90 22.15 -15.69
N VAL A 243 -3.71 22.10 -16.75
CA VAL A 243 -4.45 20.92 -17.20
C VAL A 243 -3.93 20.53 -18.58
N ILE A 244 -3.60 19.26 -18.78
CA ILE A 244 -3.14 18.73 -20.07
C ILE A 244 -4.15 17.68 -20.52
N SER A 245 -4.65 17.83 -21.74
CA SER A 245 -5.56 16.89 -22.40
C SER A 245 -4.81 16.07 -23.44
N ILE A 246 -5.06 14.76 -23.45
CA ILE A 246 -4.38 13.78 -24.28
C ILE A 246 -5.40 12.82 -24.87
N ASP A 247 -5.28 12.56 -26.16
CA ASP A 247 -6.11 11.59 -26.89
C ASP A 247 -5.21 10.65 -27.69
N LEU A 248 -5.43 9.34 -27.55
CA LEU A 248 -4.78 8.32 -28.38
C LEU A 248 -5.47 8.23 -29.75
N ASN A 249 -4.77 8.64 -30.79
CA ASN A 249 -5.32 8.66 -32.14
C ASN A 249 -5.61 7.24 -32.66
N ASP A 250 -6.73 7.13 -33.37
CA ASP A 250 -7.14 5.95 -34.15
C ASP A 250 -7.21 4.63 -33.37
N LEU A 251 -7.45 4.69 -32.05
CA LEU A 251 -7.64 3.49 -31.21
C LEU A 251 -8.73 2.57 -31.76
N LYS A 252 -9.83 3.12 -32.28
CA LYS A 252 -10.91 2.33 -32.89
C LYS A 252 -10.40 1.54 -34.09
N ARG A 253 -9.66 2.18 -35.00
CA ARG A 253 -9.07 1.52 -36.17
C ARG A 253 -8.10 0.42 -35.75
N LEU A 254 -7.26 0.68 -34.74
CA LEU A 254 -6.35 -0.32 -34.19
C LEU A 254 -7.11 -1.54 -33.62
N ASN A 255 -8.23 -1.31 -32.92
CA ASN A 255 -9.07 -2.37 -32.41
C ASN A 255 -9.75 -3.17 -33.54
N ASP A 256 -10.22 -2.48 -34.58
CA ASP A 256 -10.90 -3.10 -35.71
C ASP A 256 -9.92 -3.96 -36.56
N GLU A 257 -8.68 -3.51 -36.73
CA GLU A 257 -7.65 -4.20 -37.52
C GLU A 257 -6.94 -5.32 -36.74
N ASN A 258 -6.62 -5.09 -35.46
CA ASN A 258 -5.72 -5.95 -34.68
C ASN A 258 -6.37 -6.54 -33.40
N GLY A 259 -7.66 -6.25 -33.17
CA GLY A 259 -8.42 -6.71 -32.02
C GLY A 259 -8.21 -5.88 -30.75
N HIS A 260 -9.13 -6.00 -29.79
CA HIS A 260 -9.13 -5.23 -28.55
C HIS A 260 -7.87 -5.37 -27.70
N ALA A 261 -7.23 -6.55 -27.71
CA ALA A 261 -5.98 -6.75 -26.98
C ALA A 261 -4.84 -5.84 -27.47
N ALA A 262 -4.83 -5.48 -28.77
CA ALA A 262 -3.88 -4.54 -29.34
C ALA A 262 -4.13 -3.10 -28.85
N GLY A 263 -5.40 -2.68 -28.79
CA GLY A 263 -5.77 -1.38 -28.20
C GLY A 263 -5.47 -1.29 -26.71
N ASP A 264 -5.73 -2.35 -25.96
CA ASP A 264 -5.36 -2.44 -24.55
C ASP A 264 -3.85 -2.29 -24.34
N THR A 265 -3.06 -2.92 -25.20
CA THR A 265 -1.60 -2.79 -25.21
C THR A 265 -1.16 -1.36 -25.53
N ALA A 266 -1.83 -0.70 -26.48
CA ALA A 266 -1.55 0.69 -26.83
C ALA A 266 -1.78 1.63 -25.65
N LEU A 267 -2.95 1.54 -25.03
CA LEU A 267 -3.33 2.33 -23.86
C LEU A 267 -2.33 2.13 -22.70
N CYS A 268 -1.96 0.88 -22.40
CA CYS A 268 -0.98 0.60 -21.35
C CYS A 268 0.41 1.14 -21.69
N THR A 269 0.81 1.09 -22.96
CA THR A 269 2.12 1.57 -23.42
C THR A 269 2.26 3.08 -23.28
N ILE A 270 1.25 3.84 -23.73
CA ILE A 270 1.29 5.31 -23.62
C ILE A 270 1.25 5.76 -22.16
N VAL A 271 0.47 5.08 -21.32
CA VAL A 271 0.37 5.39 -19.88
C VAL A 271 1.70 5.14 -19.19
N ALA A 272 2.34 4.00 -19.47
CA ALA A 272 3.67 3.71 -18.93
C ALA A 272 4.72 4.72 -19.41
N CYS A 273 4.68 5.11 -20.68
CA CYS A 273 5.56 6.13 -21.26
C CYS A 273 5.43 7.47 -20.52
N ILE A 274 4.21 7.98 -20.40
CA ILE A 274 3.91 9.26 -19.75
C ILE A 274 4.27 9.22 -18.25
N GLN A 275 3.83 8.19 -17.52
CA GLN A 275 4.07 8.08 -16.08
C GLN A 275 5.56 8.08 -15.71
N ASN A 276 6.43 7.57 -16.59
CA ASN A 276 7.88 7.53 -16.33
C ASN A 276 8.56 8.91 -16.43
N ILE A 277 7.94 9.89 -17.09
CA ILE A 277 8.50 11.22 -17.29
C ILE A 277 7.78 12.32 -16.51
N LEU A 278 6.62 12.04 -15.93
CA LEU A 278 5.89 13.05 -15.18
C LEU A 278 6.70 13.53 -13.96
N PRO A 279 6.86 14.86 -13.80
CA PRO A 279 7.50 15.41 -12.62
C PRO A 279 6.61 15.24 -11.39
N ARG A 280 7.17 15.50 -10.20
CA ARG A 280 6.38 15.51 -8.97
C ARG A 280 5.30 16.60 -9.05
N GLY A 281 4.12 16.28 -8.55
CA GLY A 281 2.95 17.17 -8.61
C GLY A 281 2.21 17.14 -9.94
N CYS A 282 2.52 16.18 -10.82
CA CYS A 282 1.72 15.88 -12.00
C CYS A 282 1.15 14.47 -11.92
N HIS A 283 -0.16 14.32 -12.16
CA HIS A 283 -0.81 13.02 -12.16
C HIS A 283 -1.57 12.76 -13.44
N LEU A 284 -1.46 11.53 -13.95
CA LEU A 284 -2.19 11.08 -15.13
C LEU A 284 -3.49 10.38 -14.73
N TYR A 285 -4.58 10.81 -15.37
CA TYR A 285 -5.92 10.29 -15.23
C TYR A 285 -6.42 9.75 -16.56
N ARG A 286 -7.16 8.65 -16.54
CA ARG A 286 -7.96 8.18 -17.67
C ARG A 286 -9.40 8.65 -17.47
N THR A 287 -9.84 9.59 -18.30
CA THR A 287 -11.16 10.22 -18.23
C THR A 287 -12.16 9.60 -19.21
N GLY A 288 -11.68 9.00 -20.30
CA GLY A 288 -12.49 8.34 -21.31
C GLY A 288 -11.87 7.03 -21.82
N GLY A 289 -12.31 6.58 -23.00
CA GLY A 289 -11.81 5.35 -23.63
C GLY A 289 -10.34 5.47 -24.02
N ASP A 290 -10.04 6.46 -24.87
CA ASP A 290 -8.74 6.89 -25.38
C ASP A 290 -8.27 8.23 -24.80
N GLU A 291 -9.09 8.84 -23.94
CA GLU A 291 -8.85 10.16 -23.36
C GLU A 291 -8.18 10.09 -22.00
N PHE A 292 -7.14 10.91 -21.86
CA PHE A 292 -6.39 11.08 -20.62
C PHE A 292 -6.22 12.56 -20.29
N MET A 293 -6.18 12.85 -19.00
CA MET A 293 -5.93 14.19 -18.48
C MET A 293 -4.74 14.16 -17.53
N ILE A 294 -4.00 15.26 -17.45
CA ILE A 294 -3.00 15.49 -16.41
C ILE A 294 -3.33 16.78 -15.66
N LEU A 295 -3.30 16.70 -14.33
CA LEU A 295 -3.33 17.87 -13.46
C LEU A 295 -1.92 18.14 -12.96
N CYS A 296 -1.47 19.39 -13.06
CA CYS A 296 -0.16 19.85 -12.57
C CYS A 296 -0.34 20.82 -11.41
N SER A 297 0.44 20.67 -10.32
CA SER A 297 0.36 21.52 -9.13
C SER A 297 1.69 22.04 -8.58
N ARG A 298 2.81 21.45 -8.99
CA ARG A 298 4.16 21.79 -8.52
C ARG A 298 5.13 22.09 -9.66
N VAL A 299 4.57 22.45 -10.81
CA VAL A 299 5.31 22.79 -12.03
C VAL A 299 4.98 24.24 -12.36
N SER A 300 5.99 25.07 -12.62
CA SER A 300 5.75 26.44 -13.05
C SER A 300 4.94 26.43 -14.34
N LYS A 301 4.02 27.37 -14.51
CA LYS A 301 3.27 27.55 -15.78
C LYS A 301 4.22 27.65 -16.98
N ASP A 302 5.37 28.30 -16.79
CA ASP A 302 6.40 28.49 -17.81
C ASP A 302 7.13 27.19 -18.21
N ASP A 303 7.13 26.19 -17.34
CA ASP A 303 7.78 24.89 -17.58
C ASP A 303 6.86 23.89 -18.29
N VAL A 304 5.55 24.16 -18.33
CA VAL A 304 4.55 23.26 -18.91
C VAL A 304 4.82 22.99 -20.40
N PRO A 305 5.13 23.99 -21.26
CA PRO A 305 5.46 23.72 -22.65
C PRO A 305 6.64 22.76 -22.83
N ALA A 306 7.70 22.91 -22.01
CA ALA A 306 8.86 22.03 -22.06
C ALA A 306 8.51 20.58 -21.63
N LEU A 307 7.59 20.42 -20.67
CA LEU A 307 7.05 19.12 -20.30
C LEU A 307 6.27 18.49 -21.46
N ILE A 308 5.41 19.24 -22.14
CA ILE A 308 4.65 18.77 -23.30
C ILE A 308 5.60 18.30 -24.42
N ASP A 309 6.63 19.07 -24.73
CA ASP A 309 7.61 18.69 -25.75
C ASP A 309 8.40 17.44 -25.37
N HIS A 310 8.73 17.29 -24.09
CA HIS A 310 9.33 16.05 -23.59
C HIS A 310 8.38 14.86 -23.75
N MET A 311 7.09 15.01 -23.42
CA MET A 311 6.08 13.97 -23.63
C MET A 311 5.96 13.57 -25.09
N ARG A 312 5.89 14.54 -26.01
CA ARG A 312 5.85 14.28 -27.45
C ARG A 312 7.06 13.47 -27.93
N ARG A 313 8.27 13.83 -27.48
CA ARG A 313 9.51 13.10 -27.83
C ARG A 313 9.55 11.67 -27.31
N GLU A 314 9.02 11.40 -26.12
CA GLU A 314 9.00 10.03 -25.60
C GLU A 314 7.90 9.20 -26.27
N LEU A 315 6.73 9.79 -26.51
CA LEU A 315 5.62 9.12 -27.20
C LEU A 315 5.97 8.80 -28.65
N SER A 316 6.75 9.65 -29.34
CA SER A 316 7.22 9.38 -30.71
C SER A 316 8.17 8.18 -30.82
N LYS A 317 8.70 7.66 -29.69
CA LYS A 317 9.47 6.41 -29.66
C LYS A 317 8.58 5.17 -29.62
N THR A 318 7.28 5.36 -29.37
CA THR A 318 6.27 4.30 -29.42
C THR A 318 5.68 4.21 -30.83
N LEU A 319 4.91 3.15 -31.09
CA LEU A 319 4.17 2.99 -32.35
C LEU A 319 2.84 3.78 -32.36
N TYR A 320 2.56 4.53 -31.30
CA TYR A 320 1.25 5.12 -31.05
C TYR A 320 1.33 6.65 -31.10
N CYS A 321 0.39 7.26 -31.82
CA CYS A 321 0.31 8.71 -31.98
C CYS A 321 -0.71 9.28 -30.98
N CYS A 322 -0.33 10.29 -30.22
CA CYS A 322 -1.22 10.97 -29.29
C CYS A 322 -1.32 12.45 -29.65
N ALA A 323 -2.55 12.97 -29.66
CA ALA A 323 -2.79 14.41 -29.68
C ALA A 323 -2.67 14.96 -28.25
N ILE A 324 -2.03 16.11 -28.10
CA ILE A 324 -1.79 16.73 -26.79
C ILE A 324 -2.08 18.23 -26.84
N GLY A 325 -2.90 18.70 -25.90
CA GLY A 325 -3.17 20.11 -25.64
C GLY A 325 -3.08 20.42 -24.15
N PHE A 326 -2.94 21.69 -23.80
CA PHE A 326 -2.89 22.11 -22.40
C PHE A 326 -3.50 23.50 -22.21
N ALA A 327 -3.85 23.80 -20.97
CA ALA A 327 -4.27 25.11 -20.50
C ALA A 327 -3.64 25.39 -19.14
N THR A 328 -3.33 26.66 -18.87
CA THR A 328 -2.90 27.13 -17.55
C THR A 328 -4.00 28.00 -16.96
N PRO A 329 -4.41 27.79 -15.70
CA PRO A 329 -5.54 28.50 -15.12
C PRO A 329 -5.22 29.99 -14.91
N ASP A 330 -6.07 30.89 -15.36
CA ASP A 330 -5.98 32.32 -14.98
C ASP A 330 -6.69 32.61 -13.65
N ALA A 331 -6.55 33.83 -13.14
CA ALA A 331 -7.17 34.22 -11.88
C ALA A 331 -8.70 34.13 -12.00
N ASP A 332 -9.32 33.45 -11.03
CA ASP A 332 -10.78 33.31 -10.90
C ASP A 332 -11.47 32.57 -12.06
N GLU A 333 -10.74 31.76 -12.82
CA GLU A 333 -11.32 30.87 -13.83
C GLU A 333 -11.98 29.62 -13.21
N ASP A 334 -13.08 29.18 -13.82
CA ASP A 334 -13.73 27.92 -13.48
C ASP A 334 -13.01 26.72 -14.10
N PHE A 335 -13.01 25.59 -13.40
CA PHE A 335 -12.27 24.40 -13.80
C PHE A 335 -12.75 23.82 -15.14
N GLU A 336 -14.06 23.85 -15.40
CA GLU A 336 -14.61 23.36 -16.67
C GLU A 336 -14.15 24.22 -17.85
N HIS A 337 -13.97 25.53 -17.64
CA HIS A 337 -13.45 26.41 -18.67
C HIS A 337 -11.99 26.06 -19.02
N ILE A 338 -11.15 25.84 -18.00
CA ILE A 338 -9.75 25.44 -18.18
C ILE A 338 -9.65 24.11 -18.95
N CYS A 339 -10.50 23.13 -18.60
CA CYS A 339 -10.57 21.86 -19.32
C CYS A 339 -10.97 22.05 -20.78
N SER A 340 -11.98 22.90 -21.04
CA SER A 340 -12.42 23.21 -22.42
C SER A 340 -11.29 23.81 -23.27
N ILE A 341 -10.43 24.65 -22.70
CA ILE A 341 -9.29 25.23 -23.43
C ILE A 341 -8.25 24.14 -23.73
N ALA A 342 -7.93 23.29 -22.75
CA ALA A 342 -6.97 22.20 -22.93
C ALA A 342 -7.44 21.21 -24.01
N ASP A 343 -8.73 20.85 -24.00
CA ASP A 343 -9.35 19.99 -24.99
C ASP A 343 -9.35 20.61 -26.39
N ALA A 344 -9.69 21.91 -26.50
CA ALA A 344 -9.65 22.62 -27.78
C ALA A 344 -8.24 22.63 -28.39
N ALA A 345 -7.20 22.85 -27.56
CA ALA A 345 -5.82 22.78 -27.98
C ALA A 345 -5.42 21.35 -28.43
N MET A 346 -5.91 20.32 -27.72
CA MET A 346 -5.68 18.92 -28.07
C MET A 346 -6.33 18.57 -29.42
N TYR A 347 -7.57 19.01 -29.65
CA TYR A 347 -8.25 18.84 -30.93
C TYR A 347 -7.55 19.56 -32.09
N ALA A 348 -7.01 20.76 -31.85
CA ALA A 348 -6.22 21.48 -32.85
C ALA A 348 -4.95 20.69 -33.22
N ASN A 349 -4.25 20.14 -32.22
CA ASN A 349 -3.09 19.28 -32.46
C ASN A 349 -3.47 17.98 -33.20
N LYS A 350 -4.60 17.35 -32.85
CA LYS A 350 -5.12 16.16 -33.55
C LYS A 350 -5.35 16.42 -35.04
N LYS A 351 -5.87 17.60 -35.40
CA LYS A 351 -6.06 17.99 -36.81
C LYS A 351 -4.73 18.16 -37.56
N GLN A 352 -3.72 18.73 -36.92
CA GLN A 352 -2.39 18.90 -37.52
C GLN A 352 -1.74 17.55 -37.82
N LEU A 353 -1.76 16.63 -36.85
CA LEU A 353 -1.19 15.28 -37.01
C LEU A 353 -1.87 14.51 -38.16
N LYS A 354 -3.19 14.58 -38.28
CA LYS A 354 -3.92 13.94 -39.40
C LYS A 354 -3.60 14.57 -40.77
N GLY A 355 -3.31 15.88 -40.80
CA GLY A 355 -2.84 16.56 -42.01
C GLY A 355 -1.46 16.10 -42.45
N GLU A 356 -0.55 15.82 -41.51
CA GLU A 356 0.80 15.34 -41.80
C GLU A 356 0.82 13.88 -42.27
N ASP A 357 -0.05 13.01 -41.74
CA ASP A 357 -0.20 11.61 -42.17
C ASP A 357 -0.79 11.46 -43.59
N THR A 358 -1.38 12.52 -44.17
CA THR A 358 -1.90 12.49 -45.55
C THR A 358 -0.82 12.82 -46.59
N ILE A 359 0.38 13.23 -46.16
CA ILE A 359 1.48 13.69 -47.04
C ILE A 359 2.64 12.67 -47.11
N ARG A 360 2.60 11.60 -46.31
CA ARG A 360 3.53 10.45 -46.41
C ARG A 360 2.88 9.28 -47.14
#